data_AF-A0A2I2GAE2-F1
#
_entry.id   AF-A0A2I2GAE2-F1
#
_cell.length_a   1.000
_cell.length_b   1.000
_cell.length_c   1.000
_cell.angle_alpha   90.00
_cell.angle_beta   90.00
_cell.angle_gamma   90.00
#
_symmetry.space_group_name_H-M   'P 1'
#
loop_
_entity.id
_entity.type
_entity.pdbx_description
1 polymer ?
#
loop_
_entity_poly.entity_id
_entity_poly.type
_entity_poly.pdbx_seq_one_letter_code
_entity_poly.pdbx_strand_id
1 'polypeptide(L)'
;MSTTSSAPVTSGTSGIASNPCPAKNETTIRASTGSLFSVLCSVDWPKGVKSADGKGKVQDLDYRTEYSLEDCIGACIEYNQDRTEDICRGVTYSANLTAAFDGGQGGNCFLKDRIGSYFPSSDTTMCAGLVGG
;
A
#
# COMPACT_ATOMS: atom_id res chain seq x y z
N MET A 1 -26.41 -15.93 6.24
CA MET A 1 -25.12 -15.48 6.78
C MET A 1 -25.12 -13.97 6.73
N SER A 2 -25.20 -13.29 7.89
CA SER A 2 -25.22 -11.83 7.94
C SER A 2 -23.80 -11.31 7.81
N THR A 3 -23.42 -10.86 6.61
CA THR A 3 -22.28 -9.95 6.48
C THR A 3 -22.75 -8.61 7.03
N THR A 4 -22.47 -8.34 8.31
CA THR A 4 -22.50 -6.96 8.80
C THR A 4 -21.38 -6.24 8.05
N SER A 5 -21.69 -5.72 6.87
CA SER A 5 -20.83 -4.79 6.15
C SER A 5 -20.90 -3.48 6.92
N SER A 6 -20.16 -3.39 8.02
CA SER A 6 -19.87 -2.10 8.63
C SER A 6 -19.20 -1.23 7.57
N ALA A 7 -19.59 0.05 7.51
CA ALA A 7 -18.92 0.99 6.64
C ALA A 7 -17.41 1.02 6.96
N PRO A 8 -16.54 1.28 5.97
CA PRO A 8 -15.12 1.41 6.21
C PRO A 8 -14.84 2.46 7.27
N VAL A 9 -13.91 2.20 8.19
CA VAL A 9 -13.48 3.21 9.16
C VAL A 9 -12.69 4.31 8.46
N THR A 10 -12.84 5.53 8.93
CA THR A 10 -12.18 6.74 8.39
C THR A 10 -11.36 7.48 9.44
N SER A 11 -11.29 6.97 10.66
CA SER A 11 -10.48 7.51 11.76
C SER A 11 -10.15 6.43 12.79
N GLY A 12 -9.10 6.67 13.58
CA GLY A 12 -8.64 5.76 14.63
C GLY A 12 -7.68 4.67 14.13
N THR A 13 -7.30 3.77 15.04
CA THR A 13 -6.27 2.74 14.81
C THR A 13 -6.82 1.32 14.80
N SER A 14 -8.15 1.18 14.72
CA SER A 14 -8.84 -0.11 14.79
C SER A 14 -10.00 -0.18 13.80
N GLY A 15 -10.27 -1.38 13.29
CA GLY A 15 -11.32 -1.64 12.31
C GLY A 15 -10.77 -1.87 10.90
N ILE A 16 -11.69 -2.03 9.95
CA ILE A 16 -11.38 -2.24 8.53
C ILE A 16 -11.64 -0.95 7.77
N ALA A 17 -10.58 -0.36 7.21
CA ALA A 17 -10.63 0.78 6.32
C ALA A 17 -11.05 0.36 4.91
N SER A 18 -11.06 1.30 3.95
CA SER A 18 -11.50 0.99 2.59
C SER A 18 -10.62 -0.12 2.00
N ASN A 19 -11.23 -1.23 1.57
CA ASN A 19 -10.56 -2.35 0.95
C ASN A 19 -11.05 -2.52 -0.51
N PRO A 20 -10.29 -2.05 -1.50
CA PRO A 20 -10.65 -2.22 -2.91
C PRO A 20 -10.47 -3.66 -3.43
N CYS A 21 -9.84 -4.54 -2.65
CA CYS A 21 -9.59 -5.92 -3.03
C CYS A 21 -10.77 -6.84 -2.67
N PRO A 22 -11.01 -7.91 -3.46
CA PRO A 22 -10.26 -8.33 -4.65
C PRO A 22 -10.66 -7.61 -5.96
N ALA A 23 -11.66 -6.73 -5.93
CA ALA A 23 -12.27 -6.14 -7.14
C ALA A 23 -11.30 -5.30 -7.99
N LYS A 24 -10.27 -4.72 -7.39
CA LYS A 24 -9.24 -3.92 -8.06
C LYS A 24 -7.93 -4.66 -8.35
N ASN A 25 -7.88 -5.98 -8.15
CA ASN A 25 -6.67 -6.74 -8.45
C ASN A 25 -6.26 -6.60 -9.92
N GLU A 26 -4.96 -6.41 -10.19
CA GLU A 26 -4.38 -6.23 -11.52
C GLU A 26 -4.95 -5.03 -12.30
N THR A 27 -5.57 -4.07 -11.60
CA THR A 27 -6.03 -2.80 -12.20
C THR A 27 -5.03 -1.68 -11.97
N THR A 28 -5.23 -0.55 -12.65
CA THR A 28 -4.40 0.66 -12.45
C THR A 28 -5.20 1.78 -11.81
N ILE A 29 -4.62 2.43 -10.81
CA ILE A 29 -5.08 3.69 -10.23
C ILE A 29 -4.25 4.82 -10.81
N ARG A 30 -4.91 5.86 -11.31
CA ARG A 30 -4.25 7.09 -11.74
C ARG A 30 -4.23 8.06 -10.58
N ALA A 31 -3.04 8.42 -10.12
CA ALA A 31 -2.89 9.41 -9.08
C ALA A 31 -3.11 10.84 -9.60
N SER A 32 -3.26 11.79 -8.69
CA SER A 32 -3.52 13.21 -8.98
C SER A 32 -2.45 13.86 -9.86
N THR A 33 -1.19 13.43 -9.76
CA THR A 33 -0.06 13.90 -10.58
C THR A 33 -0.04 13.30 -12.00
N GLY A 34 -0.93 12.36 -12.29
CA GLY A 34 -0.99 11.65 -13.57
C GLY A 34 -0.26 10.30 -13.59
N SER A 35 0.55 10.01 -12.57
CA SER A 35 1.24 8.72 -12.38
C SER A 35 0.25 7.55 -12.27
N LEU A 36 0.62 6.42 -12.85
CA LEU A 36 -0.15 5.18 -12.89
C LEU A 36 0.45 4.15 -11.93
N PHE A 37 -0.39 3.65 -11.03
CA PHE A 37 -0.03 2.61 -10.06
C PHE A 37 -0.82 1.34 -10.35
N SER A 38 -0.13 0.22 -10.55
CA SER A 38 -0.76 -1.10 -10.69
C SER A 38 -1.00 -1.71 -9.31
N VAL A 39 -2.22 -2.19 -9.08
CA VAL A 39 -2.68 -2.75 -7.81
C VAL A 39 -2.56 -4.28 -7.83
N LEU A 40 -1.96 -4.84 -6.78
CA LEU A 40 -1.89 -6.28 -6.52
C LEU A 40 -2.54 -6.57 -5.16
N CYS A 41 -3.64 -7.31 -5.19
CA CYS A 41 -4.37 -7.73 -4.00
C CYS A 41 -3.78 -8.97 -3.36
N SER A 42 -3.91 -9.09 -2.04
CA SER A 42 -3.36 -10.19 -1.24
C SER A 42 -1.84 -10.34 -1.42
N VAL A 43 -1.15 -9.21 -1.65
CA VAL A 43 0.29 -9.12 -1.84
C VAL A 43 0.88 -8.12 -0.87
N ASP A 44 2.01 -8.48 -0.28
CA ASP A 44 2.89 -7.61 0.49
C ASP A 44 4.23 -7.44 -0.25
N TRP A 45 4.94 -6.34 -0.01
CA TRP A 45 6.32 -6.14 -0.45
C TRP A 45 7.20 -5.95 0.79
N PRO A 46 7.62 -7.05 1.43
CA PRO A 46 8.33 -6.95 2.70
C PRO A 46 9.72 -6.36 2.51
N LYS A 47 10.14 -5.52 3.46
CA LYS A 47 11.50 -4.99 3.50
C LYS A 47 12.54 -6.12 3.51
N GLY A 48 13.60 -5.95 2.72
CA GLY A 48 14.69 -6.91 2.61
C GLY A 48 14.43 -8.07 1.64
N VAL A 49 13.22 -8.17 1.08
CA VAL A 49 12.88 -9.11 0.00
C VAL A 49 13.28 -8.51 -1.34
N LYS A 50 13.62 -9.38 -2.30
CA LYS A 50 14.09 -8.98 -3.63
C LYS A 50 13.03 -8.13 -4.37
N SER A 51 13.47 -7.06 -5.03
CA SER A 51 12.60 -6.27 -5.91
C SER A 51 12.24 -7.03 -7.19
N ALA A 52 11.13 -6.66 -7.82
CA ALA A 52 10.62 -7.29 -9.04
C ALA A 52 11.62 -7.21 -10.22
N ASP A 53 12.39 -6.13 -10.30
CA ASP A 53 13.46 -5.94 -11.29
C ASP A 53 14.73 -6.76 -11.00
N GLY A 54 14.77 -7.43 -9.85
CA GLY A 54 15.91 -8.19 -9.36
C GLY A 54 17.14 -7.36 -8.95
N LYS A 55 17.07 -6.02 -8.99
CA LYS A 55 18.18 -5.10 -8.74
C LYS A 55 18.20 -4.58 -7.30
N GLY A 56 18.23 -5.49 -6.33
CA GLY A 56 18.32 -5.17 -4.92
C GLY A 56 17.14 -5.69 -4.12
N LYS A 57 16.90 -5.03 -2.98
CA LYS A 57 15.87 -5.40 -2.01
C LYS A 57 14.95 -4.22 -1.78
N VAL A 58 13.66 -4.49 -1.57
CA VAL A 58 12.67 -3.49 -1.17
C VAL A 58 13.06 -2.90 0.17
N GLN A 59 12.95 -1.58 0.30
CA GLN A 59 13.10 -0.84 1.54
C GLN A 59 11.82 -0.10 1.88
N ASP A 60 11.53 -0.04 3.18
CA ASP A 60 10.53 0.86 3.72
C ASP A 60 11.16 2.23 3.90
N LEU A 61 10.60 3.22 3.21
CA LEU A 61 11.01 4.61 3.28
C LEU A 61 10.37 5.30 4.47
N ASP A 62 9.08 5.05 4.66
CA ASP A 62 8.26 5.66 5.69
C ASP A 62 6.98 4.85 5.89
N TYR A 63 6.22 5.17 6.95
CA TYR A 63 4.88 4.62 7.17
C TYR A 63 3.88 5.71 7.56
N ARG A 64 2.62 5.48 7.22
CA ARG A 64 1.48 6.36 7.47
C ARG A 64 0.26 5.58 7.94
N THR A 65 -0.67 6.29 8.54
CA THR A 65 -2.01 5.76 8.85
C THR A 65 -2.98 6.33 7.83
N GLU A 66 -3.45 5.47 6.93
CA GLU A 66 -4.34 5.86 5.83
C GLU A 66 -5.60 5.02 5.84
N TYR A 67 -6.69 5.54 5.27
CA TYR A 67 -8.00 4.87 5.29
C TYR A 67 -8.45 4.40 3.90
N SER A 68 -7.64 4.63 2.87
CA SER A 68 -7.83 4.11 1.53
C SER A 68 -6.50 3.85 0.82
N LEU A 69 -6.54 3.02 -0.22
CA LEU A 69 -5.37 2.76 -1.07
C LEU A 69 -4.96 4.02 -1.83
N GLU A 70 -5.93 4.80 -2.31
CA GLU A 70 -5.68 6.07 -2.99
C GLU A 70 -4.96 7.09 -2.09
N ASP A 71 -5.34 7.22 -0.82
CA ASP A 71 -4.65 8.11 0.13
C ASP A 71 -3.21 7.65 0.38
N CYS A 72 -2.99 6.32 0.49
CA CYS A 72 -1.67 5.75 0.61
C CYS A 72 -0.78 6.01 -0.62
N ILE A 73 -1.34 5.92 -1.84
CA ILE A 73 -0.65 6.33 -3.07
C ILE A 73 -0.38 7.85 -3.05
N GLY A 74 -1.32 8.65 -2.56
CA GLY A 74 -1.15 10.09 -2.35
C GLY A 74 0.04 10.41 -1.46
N ALA A 75 0.19 9.71 -0.32
CA ALA A 75 1.31 9.86 0.59
C ALA A 75 2.66 9.51 -0.07
N CYS A 76 2.69 8.48 -0.93
CA CYS A 76 3.88 8.14 -1.72
C CYS A 76 4.31 9.28 -2.66
N ILE A 77 3.34 9.96 -3.26
CA ILE A 77 3.57 11.07 -4.19
C ILE A 77 4.00 12.32 -3.43
N GLU A 78 3.32 12.62 -2.32
CA GLU A 78 3.69 13.73 -1.43
C GLU A 78 5.13 13.56 -0.93
N TYR A 79 5.50 12.33 -0.52
CA TYR A 79 6.86 11.99 -0.12
C TYR A 79 7.90 12.32 -1.21
N ASN A 80 7.53 12.25 -2.49
CA ASN A 80 8.41 12.51 -3.62
C ASN A 80 8.55 13.99 -4.02
N GLN A 81 7.70 14.90 -3.52
CA GLN A 81 7.60 16.27 -4.06
C GLN A 81 8.93 17.05 -4.01
N ASP A 82 9.72 16.87 -2.96
CA ASP A 82 10.99 17.59 -2.75
C ASP A 82 12.20 16.65 -2.70
N ARG A 83 12.08 15.43 -3.24
CA ARG A 83 13.12 14.41 -3.16
C ARG A 83 13.68 14.06 -4.52
N THR A 84 15.00 13.89 -4.56
CA THR A 84 15.75 13.36 -5.71
C THR A 84 16.35 11.99 -5.43
N GLU A 85 16.47 11.63 -4.15
CA GLU A 85 16.95 10.34 -3.63
C GLU A 85 15.83 9.66 -2.84
N ASP A 86 15.92 8.34 -2.65
CA ASP A 86 14.94 7.55 -1.89
C ASP A 86 13.50 7.70 -2.36
N ILE A 87 13.28 7.84 -3.68
CA ILE A 87 11.95 8.03 -4.29
C ILE A 87 11.03 6.86 -3.97
N CYS A 88 9.83 7.16 -3.48
CA CYS A 88 8.75 6.20 -3.33
C CYS A 88 8.26 5.75 -4.71
N ARG A 89 8.40 4.45 -4.98
CA ARG A 89 7.99 3.79 -6.24
C ARG A 89 6.79 2.88 -6.05
N GLY A 90 6.34 2.69 -4.82
CA GLY A 90 5.17 1.89 -4.54
C GLY A 90 4.80 1.92 -3.06
N VAL A 91 3.69 1.28 -2.74
CA VAL A 91 3.18 1.20 -1.38
C VAL A 91 2.68 -0.20 -1.08
N THR A 92 2.73 -0.56 0.21
CA THR A 92 1.93 -1.67 0.76
C THR A 92 0.91 -1.06 1.70
N TYR A 93 -0.36 -1.32 1.46
CA TYR A 93 -1.48 -0.86 2.27
C TYR A 93 -2.22 -2.04 2.88
N SER A 94 -2.48 -1.98 4.18
CA SER A 94 -3.36 -2.91 4.89
C SER A 94 -4.65 -2.20 5.30
N ALA A 95 -5.79 -2.68 4.82
CA ALA A 95 -7.09 -2.17 5.23
C ALA A 95 -7.43 -2.56 6.67
N ASN A 96 -6.77 -3.57 7.26
CA ASN A 96 -7.03 -3.99 8.63
C ASN A 96 -6.14 -3.24 9.62
N LEU A 97 -6.63 -2.09 10.08
CA LEU A 97 -5.91 -1.25 11.05
C LEU A 97 -5.69 -1.98 12.37
N THR A 98 -6.67 -2.74 12.86
CA THR A 98 -6.51 -3.53 14.09
C THR A 98 -5.31 -4.46 13.98
N ALA A 99 -5.20 -5.24 12.90
CA ALA A 99 -4.07 -6.13 12.71
C ALA A 99 -2.74 -5.38 12.55
N ALA A 100 -2.74 -4.25 11.84
CA ALA A 100 -1.53 -3.45 11.64
C ALA A 100 -0.99 -2.88 12.97
N PHE A 101 -1.87 -2.28 13.79
CA PHE A 101 -1.48 -1.67 15.07
C PHE A 101 -1.20 -2.69 16.16
N ASP A 102 -1.99 -3.76 16.27
CA ASP A 102 -1.74 -4.85 17.23
C ASP A 102 -0.44 -5.60 16.90
N GLY A 103 -0.06 -5.65 15.61
CA GLY A 103 1.22 -6.17 15.14
C GLY A 103 2.42 -5.27 15.44
N GLY A 104 2.21 -4.10 16.05
CA GLY A 104 3.28 -3.17 16.46
C GLY A 104 3.87 -2.35 15.31
N GLN A 105 3.19 -2.27 14.17
CA GLN A 105 3.72 -1.63 12.97
C GLN A 105 3.62 -0.09 13.00
N GLY A 106 2.73 0.46 13.82
CA GLY A 106 2.54 1.92 13.98
C GLY A 106 1.87 2.63 12.79
N GLY A 107 1.50 1.89 11.75
CA GLY A 107 0.80 2.39 10.57
C GLY A 107 0.38 1.23 9.67
N ASN A 108 -0.42 1.52 8.65
CA ASN A 108 -0.96 0.52 7.73
C ASN A 108 -0.63 0.83 6.26
N CYS A 109 -0.06 1.99 5.97
CA CYS A 109 0.46 2.37 4.66
C CYS A 109 1.98 2.46 4.75
N PHE A 110 2.70 1.64 3.99
CA PHE A 110 4.16 1.62 3.95
C PHE A 110 4.65 2.08 2.60
N LEU A 111 5.46 3.13 2.60
CA LEU A 111 6.08 3.68 1.40
C LEU A 111 7.31 2.85 1.04
N LYS A 112 7.41 2.42 -0.22
CA LYS A 112 8.44 1.53 -0.72
C LYS A 112 9.29 2.23 -1.76
N ASP A 113 10.60 2.06 -1.68
CA ASP A 113 11.55 2.58 -2.67
C ASP A 113 11.46 1.87 -4.03
N ARG A 114 10.85 0.68 -4.04
CA ARG A 114 10.86 -0.27 -5.16
C ARG A 114 9.60 -1.13 -5.18
N ILE A 115 9.24 -1.58 -6.39
CA ILE A 115 8.25 -2.64 -6.58
C ILE A 115 8.87 -3.97 -6.14
N GLY A 116 8.21 -4.65 -5.20
CA GLY A 116 8.62 -5.97 -4.71
C GLY A 116 8.21 -7.12 -5.62
N SER A 117 8.89 -8.25 -5.50
CA SER A 117 8.37 -9.52 -6.06
C SER A 117 7.06 -9.91 -5.38
N TYR A 118 6.27 -10.76 -6.04
CA TYR A 118 5.04 -11.30 -5.48
C TYR A 118 5.33 -12.05 -4.17
N PHE A 119 4.78 -11.54 -3.06
CA PHE A 119 4.82 -12.18 -1.75
C PHE A 119 3.39 -12.25 -1.21
N PRO A 120 2.82 -13.46 -1.03
CA PRO A 120 1.42 -13.61 -0.65
C PRO A 120 1.17 -13.07 0.76
N SER A 121 0.01 -12.44 0.95
CA SER A 121 -0.43 -11.83 2.21
C SER A 121 -1.94 -11.98 2.40
N SER A 122 -2.50 -11.33 3.42
CA SER A 122 -3.93 -11.35 3.71
C SER A 122 -4.77 -10.67 2.63
N ASP A 123 -6.05 -11.02 2.51
CA ASP A 123 -6.99 -10.36 1.58
C ASP A 123 -7.29 -8.88 1.92
N THR A 124 -6.80 -8.42 3.07
CA THR A 124 -6.83 -7.02 3.49
C THR A 124 -5.51 -6.30 3.23
N THR A 125 -4.52 -6.96 2.64
CA THR A 125 -3.22 -6.39 2.28
C THR A 125 -3.11 -6.29 0.77
N MET A 126 -2.65 -5.15 0.28
CA MET A 126 -2.46 -4.92 -1.14
C MET A 126 -1.25 -4.03 -1.39
N CYS A 127 -0.64 -4.20 -2.55
CA CYS A 127 0.45 -3.36 -3.00
C CYS A 127 0.02 -2.53 -4.21
N ALA A 128 0.54 -1.31 -4.31
CA ALA A 128 0.38 -0.49 -5.50
C ALA A 128 1.74 0.04 -5.95
N GLY A 129 2.14 -0.26 -7.19
CA GLY A 129 3.47 0.07 -7.71
C GLY A 129 3.40 0.95 -8.93
N LEU A 130 4.29 1.94 -9.01
CA LEU A 130 4.39 2.87 -10.13
C LEU A 130 4.80 2.14 -11.41
N VAL A 131 3.88 2.07 -12.38
CA VAL A 131 4.08 1.38 -13.67
C VAL A 131 4.21 2.33 -14.86
N GLY A 132 3.95 3.62 -14.67
CA GLY A 132 4.08 4.63 -15.72
C GLY A 132 3.56 5.99 -15.27
N GLY A 133 3.75 7.02 -16.09
CA GLY A 133 3.36 8.40 -15.82
C GLY A 133 3.93 9.34 -16.85
#